data_AF-A0A8B8NAZ5-F1
#
_entry.id   AF-A0A8B8NAZ5-F1
#
_cell.length_a   1.000
_cell.length_b   1.000
_cell.length_c   1.000
_cell.angle_alpha   90.00
_cell.angle_beta   90.00
_cell.angle_gamma   90.00
#
_symmetry.space_group_name_H-M   'P 1'
#
loop_
_entity.id
_entity.type
_entity.pdbx_description
1 polymer ?
#
loop_
_entity_poly.entity_id
_entity_poly.type
_entity_poly.pdbx_seq_one_letter_code
_entity_poly.pdbx_strand_id
1 'polypeptide(L)'
;MAREILIKVAALLSILDDIYDVYGTLEELVILTEAIQKWDVDAMDGLPEYMQAWYEVLLDVFHEVENEVASKGRLYRLVHAKEAMKKQARVYFHETKWFHTNYTPTLEEYMPLALLTSGYETSVITSLVGMGNVVTEHAFEWLLGDRKILKASQIICRLMNDISSHQFEQKRGHVTSAVELLAKERGVSEQEAKRELRKRVVDAWKDINEAFLRPTAVEPPILMRILNLSRVIHVLYSDGDNYTHSGTLLKDHVTSLLVCPLPVSGLASGT
;
A
#
# COMPACT_ATOMS: atom_id res chain seq x y z
N MET A 1 -5.63 -16.50 -7.02
CA MET A 1 -4.90 -15.64 -7.98
C MET A 1 -4.94 -14.14 -7.67
N ALA A 2 -5.70 -13.23 -8.32
CA ALA A 2 -5.53 -11.77 -8.06
C ALA A 2 -5.58 -11.35 -6.57
N ARG A 3 -6.52 -11.89 -5.79
CA ARG A 3 -6.60 -11.63 -4.33
C ARG A 3 -5.44 -12.24 -3.55
N GLU A 4 -4.96 -13.39 -4.00
CA GLU A 4 -3.88 -14.15 -3.38
C GLU A 4 -2.51 -13.50 -3.60
N ILE A 5 -2.24 -13.05 -4.83
CA ILE A 5 -1.05 -12.26 -5.17
C ILE A 5 -1.06 -10.96 -4.34
N LEU A 6 -2.20 -10.25 -4.34
CA LEU A 6 -2.34 -9.01 -3.61
C LEU A 6 -2.08 -9.19 -2.10
N ILE A 7 -2.65 -10.22 -1.46
CA ILE A 7 -2.46 -10.41 -0.01
C ILE A 7 -1.03 -10.83 0.35
N LYS A 8 -0.39 -11.69 -0.47
CA LYS A 8 1.03 -12.07 -0.29
C LYS A 8 1.94 -10.84 -0.42
N VAL A 9 1.72 -10.02 -1.45
CA VAL A 9 2.48 -8.77 -1.65
C VAL A 9 2.19 -7.75 -0.55
N ALA A 10 0.93 -7.59 -0.12
CA ALA A 10 0.57 -6.68 0.96
C ALA A 10 1.27 -7.07 2.27
N ALA A 11 1.32 -8.37 2.60
CA ALA A 11 2.06 -8.85 3.77
C ALA A 11 3.56 -8.58 3.65
N LEU A 12 4.17 -8.85 2.49
CA LEU A 12 5.57 -8.53 2.23
C LEU A 12 5.86 -7.02 2.36
N LEU A 13 4.96 -6.17 1.87
CA LEU A 13 5.06 -4.71 1.97
C LEU A 13 5.04 -4.24 3.42
N SER A 14 4.13 -4.76 4.24
CA SER A 14 4.04 -4.37 5.65
C SER A 14 5.24 -4.83 6.47
N ILE A 15 5.77 -6.03 6.20
CA ILE A 15 7.02 -6.45 6.85
C ILE A 15 8.19 -5.60 6.36
N LEU A 16 8.22 -5.23 5.08
CA LEU A 16 9.26 -4.35 4.55
C LEU A 16 9.21 -2.96 5.18
N ASP A 17 8.01 -2.40 5.35
CA ASP A 17 7.76 -1.13 6.03
C ASP A 17 8.41 -1.15 7.42
N ASP A 18 8.06 -2.15 8.25
CA ASP A 18 8.63 -2.38 9.59
C ASP A 18 10.16 -2.53 9.57
N ILE A 19 10.71 -3.20 8.56
CA ILE A 19 12.16 -3.33 8.38
C ILE A 19 12.79 -1.94 8.18
N TYR A 20 12.20 -1.07 7.35
CA TYR A 20 12.76 0.25 7.04
C TYR A 20 12.53 1.30 8.13
N ASP A 21 11.45 1.22 8.91
CA ASP A 21 11.08 2.28 9.85
C ASP A 21 11.32 1.93 11.33
N VAL A 22 11.47 0.66 11.68
CA VAL A 22 11.67 0.19 13.07
C VAL A 22 12.94 -0.63 13.24
N TYR A 23 13.15 -1.67 12.43
CA TYR A 23 14.14 -2.72 12.78
C TYR A 23 15.52 -2.53 12.15
N GLY A 24 15.58 -2.10 10.90
CA GLY A 24 16.83 -2.04 10.14
C GLY A 24 17.72 -0.87 10.54
N THR A 25 19.02 -1.12 10.62
CA THR A 25 20.02 -0.06 10.67
C THR A 25 20.25 0.55 9.29
N LEU A 26 20.74 1.79 9.21
CA LEU A 26 20.93 2.46 7.92
C LEU A 26 21.87 1.66 6.99
N GLU A 27 22.91 1.03 7.54
CA GLU A 27 23.85 0.18 6.80
C GLU A 27 23.16 -1.08 6.24
N GLU A 28 22.33 -1.75 7.04
CA GLU A 28 21.56 -2.92 6.59
C GLU A 28 20.52 -2.54 5.52
N LEU A 29 19.90 -1.38 5.65
CA LEU A 29 18.90 -0.90 4.69
C LEU A 29 19.51 -0.53 3.33
N VAL A 30 20.77 -0.08 3.30
CA VAL A 30 21.51 0.11 2.03
C VAL A 30 21.61 -1.23 1.29
N ILE A 31 22.14 -2.26 1.94
CA ILE A 31 22.37 -3.57 1.30
C ILE A 31 21.06 -4.27 0.95
N LEU A 32 20.01 -4.14 1.77
CA LEU A 32 18.67 -4.66 1.45
C LEU A 32 18.10 -3.97 0.21
N THR A 33 18.20 -2.64 0.14
CA THR A 33 17.71 -1.88 -1.02
C THR A 33 18.42 -2.34 -2.29
N GLU A 34 19.76 -2.49 -2.24
CA GLU A 34 20.56 -2.98 -3.36
C GLU A 34 20.20 -4.41 -3.77
N ALA A 35 19.97 -5.31 -2.81
CA ALA A 35 19.54 -6.68 -3.08
C ALA A 35 18.18 -6.70 -3.80
N ILE A 36 17.20 -5.90 -3.35
CA ILE A 36 15.91 -5.75 -4.04
C ILE A 36 16.10 -5.16 -5.45
N GLN A 37 17.02 -4.21 -5.64
CA GLN A 37 17.29 -3.68 -6.99
C GLN A 37 17.85 -4.74 -7.95
N LYS A 38 18.77 -5.59 -7.46
CA LYS A 38 19.36 -6.69 -8.24
C LYS A 38 18.32 -7.77 -8.56
N TRP A 39 17.48 -8.12 -7.59
CA TRP A 39 16.44 -9.16 -7.71
C TRP A 39 17.04 -10.53 -8.08
N ASP A 40 18.06 -10.95 -7.34
CA ASP A 40 18.84 -12.16 -7.60
C ASP A 40 18.99 -12.96 -6.29
N VAL A 41 18.97 -14.30 -6.37
CA VAL A 41 19.17 -15.18 -5.21
C VAL A 41 20.54 -14.96 -4.57
N ASP A 42 21.56 -14.69 -5.38
CA ASP A 42 22.92 -14.42 -4.91
C ASP A 42 23.01 -13.07 -4.16
N ALA A 43 22.01 -12.19 -4.31
CA ALA A 43 21.97 -10.93 -3.58
C ALA A 43 21.54 -11.09 -2.11
N MET A 44 21.16 -12.30 -1.69
CA MET A 44 20.95 -12.63 -0.27
C MET A 44 22.26 -12.64 0.52
N ASP A 45 23.36 -12.99 -0.14
CA ASP A 45 24.68 -13.07 0.48
C ASP A 45 25.11 -11.70 1.01
N GLY A 46 25.16 -11.58 2.34
CA GLY A 46 25.52 -10.35 3.04
C GLY A 46 24.37 -9.66 3.77
N LEU A 47 23.11 -10.06 3.53
CA LEU A 47 21.98 -9.60 4.35
C LEU A 47 22.01 -10.27 5.74
N PRO A 48 21.53 -9.59 6.80
CA PRO A 48 21.25 -10.23 8.09
C PRO A 48 20.22 -11.36 7.96
N GLU A 49 20.27 -12.35 8.85
CA GLU A 49 19.43 -13.57 8.79
C GLU A 49 17.93 -13.26 8.65
N TYR A 50 17.40 -12.28 9.39
CA TYR A 50 15.97 -11.92 9.30
C TYR A 50 15.60 -11.28 7.96
N MET A 51 16.51 -10.51 7.35
CA MET A 51 16.31 -9.93 6.02
C MET A 51 16.46 -10.97 4.91
N GLN A 52 17.35 -11.95 5.08
CA GLN A 52 17.45 -13.10 4.17
C GLN A 52 16.13 -13.87 4.16
N ALA A 53 15.56 -14.17 5.33
CA ALA A 53 14.28 -14.86 5.43
C ALA A 53 13.16 -14.09 4.72
N TRP A 54 13.07 -12.77 4.90
CA TRP A 54 12.10 -11.96 4.17
C TRP A 54 12.35 -11.95 2.65
N TYR A 55 13.60 -11.84 2.23
CA TYR A 55 13.99 -11.77 0.82
C TYR A 55 13.76 -13.10 0.07
N GLU A 56 14.02 -14.23 0.73
CA GLU A 56 13.69 -15.57 0.22
C GLU A 56 12.19 -15.68 -0.08
N VAL A 57 11.33 -15.29 0.88
CA VAL A 57 9.88 -15.28 0.69
C VAL A 57 9.45 -14.32 -0.43
N LEU A 58 10.12 -13.17 -0.57
CA LEU A 58 9.89 -12.26 -1.69
C LEU A 58 10.15 -12.96 -3.03
N LEU A 59 11.29 -13.62 -3.18
CA LEU A 59 11.66 -14.32 -4.41
C LEU A 59 10.68 -15.46 -4.72
N ASP A 60 10.33 -16.26 -3.71
CA ASP A 60 9.39 -17.37 -3.84
C ASP A 60 8.00 -16.90 -4.30
N VAL A 61 7.45 -15.88 -3.64
CA VAL A 61 6.14 -15.31 -4.01
C VAL A 61 6.16 -14.82 -5.45
N PHE A 62 7.23 -14.14 -5.89
CA PHE A 62 7.31 -13.64 -7.27
C PHE A 62 7.60 -14.75 -8.29
N HIS A 63 8.25 -15.84 -7.89
CA HIS A 63 8.41 -17.03 -8.72
C HIS A 63 7.07 -17.77 -8.92
N GLU A 64 6.25 -17.89 -7.88
CA GLU A 64 4.88 -18.40 -8.01
C GLU A 64 4.04 -17.53 -8.98
N VAL A 65 4.12 -16.21 -8.82
CA VAL A 65 3.45 -15.26 -9.72
C VAL A 65 3.94 -15.43 -11.16
N GLU A 66 5.24 -15.61 -11.36
CA GLU A 66 5.85 -15.85 -12.67
C GLU A 66 5.26 -17.08 -13.35
N ASN A 67 5.26 -18.23 -12.68
CA ASN A 67 4.70 -19.48 -13.19
C ASN A 67 3.23 -19.30 -13.63
N GLU A 68 2.46 -18.56 -12.83
CA GLU A 68 1.05 -18.28 -13.08
C GLU A 68 0.79 -17.36 -14.28
N VAL A 69 1.59 -16.31 -14.47
CA VAL A 69 1.41 -15.39 -15.59
C VAL A 69 2.07 -15.91 -16.86
N ALA A 70 3.15 -16.70 -16.75
CA ALA A 70 3.83 -17.35 -17.88
C ALA A 70 2.92 -18.32 -18.60
N SER A 71 2.21 -19.19 -17.85
CA SER A 71 1.24 -20.14 -18.42
C SER A 71 0.11 -19.48 -19.21
N LYS A 72 -0.10 -18.16 -19.03
CA LYS A 72 -1.13 -17.36 -19.69
C LYS A 72 -0.58 -16.37 -20.72
N GLY A 73 0.72 -16.41 -21.03
CA GLY A 73 1.39 -15.50 -21.97
C GLY A 73 1.46 -14.05 -21.49
N ARG A 74 1.57 -13.82 -20.19
CA ARG A 74 1.46 -12.48 -19.55
C ARG A 74 2.69 -12.11 -18.72
N LEU A 75 3.86 -12.60 -19.09
CA LEU A 75 5.12 -12.31 -18.38
C LEU A 75 5.40 -10.80 -18.21
N TYR A 76 4.98 -9.96 -19.16
CA TYR A 76 5.10 -8.49 -19.05
C TYR A 76 4.47 -7.93 -17.75
N ARG A 77 3.43 -8.58 -17.21
CA ARG A 77 2.80 -8.16 -15.95
C ARG A 77 3.71 -8.35 -14.74
N LEU A 78 4.56 -9.38 -14.76
CA LEU A 78 5.56 -9.61 -13.72
C LEU A 78 6.60 -8.49 -13.68
N VAL A 79 6.99 -7.98 -14.85
CA VAL A 79 7.94 -6.86 -14.95
C VAL A 79 7.41 -5.63 -14.21
N HIS A 80 6.14 -5.26 -14.46
CA HIS A 80 5.52 -4.14 -13.74
C HIS A 80 5.46 -4.37 -12.22
N ALA A 81 5.17 -5.59 -11.78
CA ALA A 81 5.12 -5.93 -10.36
C ALA A 81 6.49 -5.84 -9.68
N LYS A 82 7.54 -6.39 -10.30
CA LYS A 82 8.92 -6.33 -9.79
C LYS A 82 9.41 -4.88 -9.73
N GLU A 83 9.16 -4.09 -10.78
CA GLU A 83 9.54 -2.67 -10.79
C GLU A 83 8.80 -1.84 -9.75
N ALA A 84 7.52 -2.12 -9.49
CA ALA A 84 6.78 -1.48 -8.41
C ALA A 84 7.38 -1.80 -7.04
N MET A 85 7.74 -3.06 -6.78
CA MET A 85 8.38 -3.46 -5.53
C MET A 85 9.77 -2.82 -5.35
N LYS A 86 10.58 -2.78 -6.43
CA LYS A 86 11.86 -2.07 -6.43
C LYS A 86 11.70 -0.60 -6.16
N LYS A 87 10.68 0.04 -6.75
CA LYS A 87 10.35 1.45 -6.50
C LYS A 87 9.96 1.66 -5.04
N GLN A 88 9.17 0.75 -4.47
CA GLN A 88 8.77 0.82 -3.07
C GLN A 88 9.98 0.82 -2.13
N ALA A 89 10.90 -0.12 -2.29
CA ALA A 89 12.11 -0.18 -1.47
C ALA A 89 12.95 1.12 -1.55
N ARG A 90 13.05 1.72 -2.75
CA ARG A 90 13.77 3.00 -2.93
C ARG A 90 13.11 4.15 -2.17
N VAL A 91 11.78 4.23 -2.17
CA VAL A 91 11.06 5.33 -1.49
C VAL A 91 11.04 5.15 0.02
N TYR A 92 10.90 3.92 0.52
CA TYR A 92 11.08 3.62 1.95
C TYR A 92 12.48 3.98 2.42
N PHE A 93 13.51 3.58 1.68
CA PHE A 93 14.88 3.97 2.02
C PHE A 93 15.08 5.49 2.03
N HIS A 94 14.41 6.24 1.16
CA HIS A 94 14.46 7.70 1.17
C HIS A 94 13.80 8.28 2.43
N GLU A 95 12.64 7.77 2.82
CA GLU A 95 11.94 8.20 4.05
C GLU A 95 12.76 7.89 5.31
N THR A 96 13.40 6.71 5.37
CA THR A 96 14.32 6.34 6.45
C THR A 96 15.50 7.32 6.57
N LYS A 97 16.02 7.87 5.47
CA LYS A 97 17.07 8.90 5.54
C LYS A 97 16.61 10.17 6.25
N TRP A 98 15.36 10.59 6.08
CA TRP A 98 14.83 11.74 6.81
C TRP A 98 14.82 11.48 8.31
N PHE A 99 14.39 10.28 8.72
CA PHE A 99 14.41 9.85 10.11
C PHE A 99 15.81 9.89 10.72
N HIS A 100 16.78 9.20 10.12
CA HIS A 100 18.14 9.10 10.68
C HIS A 100 18.92 10.43 10.66
N THR A 101 18.57 11.35 9.75
CA THR A 101 19.23 12.67 9.69
C THR A 101 18.51 13.74 10.52
N ASN A 102 17.44 13.39 11.25
CA ASN A 102 16.57 14.32 11.95
C ASN A 102 16.06 15.45 11.04
N TYR A 103 15.88 15.17 9.75
CA TYR A 103 15.38 16.14 8.80
C TYR A 103 13.87 16.23 8.92
N THR A 104 13.35 17.43 9.17
CA THR A 104 11.92 17.72 9.15
C THR A 104 11.56 18.39 7.83
N PRO A 105 10.88 17.70 6.89
CA PRO A 105 10.46 18.29 5.63
C PRO A 105 9.35 19.33 5.85
N THR A 106 9.10 20.18 4.85
CA THR A 106 7.81 20.87 4.72
C THR A 106 6.72 19.89 4.27
N LEU A 107 5.44 20.23 4.43
CA LEU A 107 4.33 19.44 3.92
C LEU A 107 4.38 19.31 2.39
N GLU A 108 4.90 20.33 1.70
CA GLU A 108 5.10 20.31 0.25
C GLU A 108 6.18 19.30 -0.17
N GLU A 109 7.28 19.20 0.58
CA GLU A 109 8.33 18.19 0.35
C GLU A 109 7.91 16.78 0.78
N TYR A 110 7.18 16.68 1.89
CA TYR A 110 6.71 15.42 2.45
C TYR A 110 5.73 14.70 1.53
N MET A 111 4.68 15.40 1.07
CA MET A 111 3.55 14.76 0.40
C MET A 111 3.95 13.93 -0.82
N PRO A 112 4.78 14.40 -1.77
CA PRO A 112 5.19 13.58 -2.91
C PRO A 112 5.85 12.25 -2.53
N LEU A 113 6.71 12.24 -1.50
CA LEU A 113 7.34 11.01 -1.03
C LEU A 113 6.32 10.14 -0.27
N ALA A 114 5.56 10.73 0.65
CA ALA A 114 4.59 10.05 1.50
C ALA A 114 3.49 9.32 0.70
N LEU A 115 3.08 9.90 -0.44
CA LEU A 115 2.13 9.23 -1.34
C LEU A 115 2.71 7.95 -1.95
N LEU A 116 4.02 7.91 -2.23
CA LEU A 116 4.70 6.73 -2.74
C LEU A 116 4.95 5.71 -1.61
N THR A 117 5.38 6.15 -0.43
CA THR A 117 5.63 5.27 0.71
C THR A 117 4.34 4.64 1.26
N SER A 118 3.16 5.17 0.92
CA SER A 118 1.88 4.54 1.27
C SER A 118 1.68 3.11 0.75
N GLY A 119 2.52 2.62 -0.17
CA GLY A 119 2.43 1.27 -0.73
C GLY A 119 1.26 1.07 -1.69
N TYR A 120 0.42 2.09 -1.90
CA TYR A 120 -0.84 1.94 -2.63
C TYR A 120 -0.66 1.79 -4.14
N GLU A 121 0.35 2.44 -4.72
CA GLU A 121 0.69 2.23 -6.13
C GLU A 121 1.09 0.76 -6.38
N THR A 122 2.00 0.23 -5.56
CA THR A 122 2.45 -1.16 -5.62
C THR A 122 1.29 -2.14 -5.41
N SER A 123 0.40 -1.85 -4.46
CA SER A 123 -0.81 -2.65 -4.21
C SER A 123 -1.77 -2.65 -5.41
N VAL A 124 -1.99 -1.50 -6.05
CA VAL A 124 -2.81 -1.43 -7.27
C VAL A 124 -2.17 -2.25 -8.38
N ILE A 125 -0.89 -2.02 -8.69
CA ILE A 125 -0.17 -2.70 -9.78
C ILE A 125 -0.21 -4.23 -9.58
N THR A 126 0.17 -4.72 -8.40
CA THR A 126 0.20 -6.16 -8.10
C THR A 126 -1.18 -6.79 -8.12
N SER A 127 -2.23 -6.05 -7.72
CA SER A 127 -3.60 -6.53 -7.83
C SER A 127 -4.08 -6.75 -9.28
N LEU A 128 -3.53 -6.00 -10.24
CA LEU A 128 -3.86 -6.15 -11.67
C LEU A 128 -3.15 -7.37 -12.30
N VAL A 129 -2.01 -7.80 -11.77
CA VAL A 129 -1.21 -8.91 -12.31
C VAL A 129 -2.04 -10.19 -12.47
N GLY A 130 -2.74 -10.58 -11.41
CA GLY A 130 -3.55 -11.79 -11.38
C GLY A 130 -4.99 -11.63 -11.91
N MET A 131 -5.36 -10.46 -12.43
CA MET A 131 -6.69 -10.24 -13.00
C MET A 131 -6.81 -10.86 -14.40
N GLY A 132 -8.05 -11.06 -14.87
CA GLY A 132 -8.33 -11.72 -16.16
C GLY A 132 -7.86 -10.95 -17.40
N ASN A 133 -8.44 -11.27 -18.54
CA ASN A 133 -8.06 -10.69 -19.84
C ASN A 133 -8.38 -9.20 -19.97
N VAL A 134 -9.18 -8.66 -19.05
CA VAL A 134 -9.52 -7.24 -18.97
C VAL A 134 -8.30 -6.33 -18.73
N VAL A 135 -7.24 -6.87 -18.12
CA VAL A 135 -5.99 -6.12 -17.92
C VAL A 135 -5.10 -6.30 -19.15
N THR A 136 -4.85 -5.22 -19.87
CA THR A 136 -3.93 -5.18 -21.01
C THR A 136 -2.61 -4.53 -20.61
N GLU A 137 -1.59 -4.62 -21.46
CA GLU A 137 -0.36 -3.83 -21.30
C GLU A 137 -0.66 -2.33 -21.28
N HIS A 138 -1.56 -1.88 -22.17
CA HIS A 138 -2.07 -0.50 -22.17
C HIS A 138 -2.67 -0.08 -20.82
N ALA A 139 -3.30 -1.00 -20.07
CA ALA A 139 -3.83 -0.67 -18.75
C ALA A 139 -2.72 -0.36 -17.73
N PHE A 140 -1.57 -1.03 -17.82
CA PHE A 140 -0.40 -0.70 -16.99
C PHE A 140 0.25 0.61 -17.41
N GLU A 141 0.44 0.84 -18.72
CA GLU A 141 0.95 2.13 -19.23
C GLU A 141 0.04 3.29 -18.83
N TRP A 142 -1.28 3.08 -18.94
CA TRP A 142 -2.27 4.04 -18.47
C TRP A 142 -2.11 4.28 -16.98
N LEU A 143 -2.05 3.23 -16.15
CA LEU A 143 -1.94 3.36 -14.70
C LEU A 143 -0.66 4.09 -14.27
N LEU A 144 0.48 3.78 -14.90
CA LEU A 144 1.80 4.34 -14.60
C LEU A 144 1.97 5.79 -15.09
N GLY A 145 1.04 6.30 -15.91
CA GLY A 145 0.95 7.73 -16.19
C GLY A 145 0.50 8.53 -14.97
N ASP A 146 0.63 9.87 -15.02
CA ASP A 146 0.08 10.73 -13.95
C ASP A 146 -1.45 10.68 -13.98
N ARG A 147 -2.03 9.84 -13.10
CA ARG A 147 -3.47 9.61 -13.01
C ARG A 147 -4.04 10.15 -11.72
N LYS A 148 -4.98 11.10 -11.88
CA LYS A 148 -5.73 11.70 -10.78
C LYS A 148 -6.35 10.68 -9.83
N ILE A 149 -6.94 9.59 -10.35
CA ILE A 149 -7.57 8.54 -9.54
C ILE A 149 -6.56 7.77 -8.68
N LEU A 150 -5.38 7.46 -9.22
CA LEU A 150 -4.33 6.77 -8.47
C LEU A 150 -3.76 7.68 -7.38
N LYS A 151 -3.45 8.93 -7.74
CA LYS A 151 -3.00 9.96 -6.79
C LYS A 151 -4.01 10.19 -5.67
N ALA A 152 -5.30 10.24 -6.00
CA ALA A 152 -6.37 10.34 -5.02
C ALA A 152 -6.42 9.12 -4.08
N SER A 153 -6.24 7.91 -4.62
CA SER A 153 -6.14 6.68 -3.83
C SER A 153 -4.97 6.72 -2.84
N GLN A 154 -3.79 7.17 -3.29
CA GLN A 154 -2.62 7.37 -2.42
C GLN A 154 -2.87 8.44 -1.35
N ILE A 155 -3.53 9.56 -1.70
CA ILE A 155 -3.86 10.63 -0.74
C ILE A 155 -4.79 10.10 0.34
N ILE A 156 -5.82 9.33 -0.05
CA ILE A 156 -6.74 8.70 0.90
C ILE A 156 -5.97 7.77 1.83
N CYS A 157 -5.13 6.89 1.29
CA CYS A 157 -4.31 5.98 2.10
C CYS A 157 -3.42 6.72 3.09
N ARG A 158 -2.54 7.59 2.58
CA ARG A 158 -1.53 8.28 3.39
C ARG A 158 -2.17 9.14 4.48
N LEU A 159 -3.13 10.00 4.13
CA LEU A 159 -3.70 10.92 5.12
C LEU A 159 -4.58 10.21 6.14
N MET A 160 -5.32 9.17 5.75
CA MET A 160 -6.11 8.40 6.73
C MET A 160 -5.23 7.61 7.69
N ASN A 161 -4.12 7.04 7.20
CA ASN A 161 -3.10 6.41 8.02
C ASN A 161 -2.49 7.46 8.98
N ASP A 162 -1.85 8.51 8.48
CA ASP A 162 -1.21 9.56 9.29
C ASP A 162 -2.15 10.14 10.36
N ILE A 163 -3.46 10.32 10.09
CA ILE A 163 -4.41 10.84 11.08
C ILE A 163 -4.68 9.83 12.21
N SER A 164 -4.76 8.55 11.85
CA SER A 164 -5.21 7.46 12.72
C SER A 164 -4.09 6.87 13.55
N SER A 165 -2.89 6.75 12.96
CA SER A 165 -1.69 6.22 13.63
C SER A 165 -0.87 7.29 14.34
N HIS A 166 -1.11 8.59 14.08
CA HIS A 166 -0.34 9.72 14.62
C HIS A 166 0.12 9.56 16.09
N GLN A 167 -0.82 9.26 17.00
CA GLN A 167 -0.52 9.19 18.43
C GLN A 167 0.37 7.99 18.79
N PHE A 168 0.27 6.90 18.04
CA PHE A 168 1.07 5.70 18.25
C PHE A 168 2.47 5.89 17.66
N GLU A 169 2.55 6.36 16.42
CA GLU A 169 3.82 6.62 15.72
C GLU A 169 4.68 7.64 16.46
N GLN A 170 4.08 8.71 16.98
CA GLN A 170 4.81 9.71 17.75
C GLN A 170 5.38 9.18 19.07
N LYS A 171 4.73 8.18 19.69
CA LYS A 171 5.25 7.57 20.93
C LYS A 171 6.45 6.67 20.68
N ARG A 172 6.53 6.00 19.51
CA ARG A 172 7.63 5.09 19.17
C ARG A 172 8.83 5.79 18.55
N GLY A 173 8.68 7.05 18.12
CA GLY A 173 9.71 7.81 17.41
C GLY A 173 9.71 7.42 15.93
N HIS A 174 9.09 8.25 15.10
CA HIS A 174 8.93 8.02 13.67
C HIS A 174 9.09 9.34 12.89
N VAL A 175 9.09 9.29 11.56
CA VAL A 175 9.12 10.50 10.72
C VAL A 175 7.92 11.38 11.06
N THR A 176 8.11 12.71 11.02
CA THR A 176 7.04 13.68 11.28
C THR A 176 5.87 13.48 10.32
N SER A 177 4.67 13.24 10.85
CA SER A 177 3.50 12.93 10.01
C SER A 177 2.87 14.19 9.42
N ALA A 178 1.97 14.03 8.44
CA ALA A 178 1.25 15.16 7.86
C ALA A 178 0.50 16.02 8.89
N VAL A 179 0.08 15.43 10.02
CA VAL A 179 -0.63 16.13 11.11
C VAL A 179 0.27 17.17 11.75
N GLU A 180 1.49 16.78 12.13
CA GLU A 180 2.46 17.67 12.78
C GLU A 180 3.01 18.71 11.84
N LEU A 181 3.34 18.29 10.61
CA LEU A 181 3.84 19.20 9.58
C LEU A 181 2.83 20.32 9.34
N LEU A 182 1.56 19.97 9.14
CA LEU A 182 0.51 20.96 8.92
C LEU A 182 0.25 21.83 10.15
N ALA A 183 0.20 21.24 11.35
CA ALA A 183 -0.01 21.97 12.59
C ALA A 183 1.10 23.03 12.81
N LYS A 184 2.36 22.62 12.60
CA LYS A 184 3.54 23.48 12.73
C LYS A 184 3.55 24.59 11.68
N GLU A 185 3.32 24.27 10.41
CA GLU A 185 3.33 25.26 9.32
C GLU A 185 2.23 26.33 9.46
N ARG A 186 1.06 25.94 9.94
CA ARG A 186 -0.10 26.84 10.08
C ARG A 186 -0.22 27.49 11.45
N GLY A 187 0.56 27.04 12.44
CA GLY A 187 0.45 27.50 13.83
C GLY A 187 -0.89 27.13 14.47
N VAL A 188 -1.46 25.97 14.10
CA VAL A 188 -2.77 25.51 14.57
C VAL A 188 -2.64 24.27 15.46
N SER A 189 -3.72 23.91 16.15
CA SER A 189 -3.75 22.65 16.92
C SER A 189 -3.71 21.42 16.02
N GLU A 190 -3.19 20.29 16.52
CA GLU A 190 -3.25 18.99 15.81
C GLU A 190 -4.68 18.61 15.42
N GLN A 191 -5.67 18.92 16.26
CA GLN A 191 -7.07 18.61 15.97
C GLN A 191 -7.59 19.43 14.79
N GLU A 192 -7.13 20.68 14.66
CA GLU A 192 -7.44 21.52 13.51
C GLU A 192 -6.73 21.02 12.25
N ALA A 193 -5.45 20.67 12.34
CA ALA A 193 -4.70 20.03 11.25
C ALA A 193 -5.40 18.74 10.76
N LYS A 194 -5.82 17.85 11.68
CA LYS A 194 -6.60 16.64 11.35
C LYS A 194 -7.90 16.97 10.61
N ARG A 195 -8.61 18.04 11.00
CA ARG A 195 -9.82 18.48 10.28
C ARG A 195 -9.52 18.95 8.86
N GLU A 196 -8.42 19.68 8.66
CA GLU A 196 -8.00 20.11 7.33
C GLU A 196 -7.56 18.93 6.43
N LEU A 197 -6.77 17.99 6.97
CA LEU A 197 -6.38 16.80 6.24
C LEU A 197 -7.59 15.94 5.86
N ARG A 198 -8.60 15.81 6.73
CA ARG A 198 -9.87 15.15 6.37
C ARG A 198 -10.59 15.82 5.21
N LYS A 199 -10.52 17.16 5.07
CA LYS A 199 -11.08 17.84 3.89
C LYS A 199 -10.34 17.42 2.61
N ARG A 200 -9.00 17.31 2.66
CA ARG A 200 -8.19 16.81 1.53
C ARG A 200 -8.55 15.36 1.17
N VAL A 201 -8.84 14.51 2.16
CA VAL A 201 -9.37 13.14 1.92
C VAL A 201 -10.73 13.18 1.21
N VAL A 202 -11.65 14.05 1.66
CA VAL A 202 -12.95 14.23 1.00
C VAL A 202 -12.80 14.70 -0.45
N ASP A 203 -11.86 15.61 -0.72
CA ASP A 203 -11.59 16.06 -2.09
C ASP A 203 -10.98 14.96 -2.95
N ALA A 204 -10.08 14.13 -2.41
CA ALA A 204 -9.57 12.95 -3.10
C ALA A 204 -10.70 11.94 -3.45
N TRP A 205 -11.70 11.76 -2.59
CA TRP A 205 -12.88 10.96 -2.94
C TRP A 205 -13.68 11.54 -4.11
N LYS A 206 -13.78 12.87 -4.23
CA LYS A 206 -14.40 13.52 -5.39
C LYS A 206 -13.61 13.26 -6.66
N ASP A 207 -12.28 13.26 -6.59
CA ASP A 207 -11.40 12.95 -7.72
C ASP A 207 -11.57 11.49 -8.20
N ILE A 208 -11.75 10.55 -7.27
CA ILE A 208 -12.11 9.17 -7.63
C ILE A 208 -13.47 9.14 -8.33
N ASN A 209 -14.49 9.79 -7.77
CA ASN A 209 -15.83 9.82 -8.36
C ASN A 209 -15.83 10.42 -9.78
N GLU A 210 -15.10 11.51 -9.98
CA GLU A 210 -14.95 12.16 -11.28
C GLU A 210 -14.36 11.22 -12.35
N ALA A 211 -13.43 10.34 -11.97
CA ALA A 211 -12.84 9.37 -12.88
C ALA A 211 -13.85 8.36 -13.45
N PHE A 212 -14.97 8.12 -12.76
CA PHE A 212 -16.08 7.28 -13.25
C PHE A 212 -17.11 8.04 -14.09
N LEU A 213 -17.09 9.38 -14.05
CA LEU A 213 -18.02 10.22 -14.81
C LEU A 213 -17.47 10.63 -16.18
N ARG A 214 -16.16 10.48 -16.39
CA ARG A 214 -15.48 10.84 -17.63
C ARG A 214 -15.12 9.60 -18.45
N PRO A 215 -15.08 9.68 -19.80
CA PRO A 215 -14.50 8.62 -20.61
C PRO A 215 -13.06 8.33 -20.17
N THR A 216 -12.71 7.05 -20.11
CA THR A 216 -11.37 6.58 -19.73
C THR A 216 -10.81 5.67 -20.83
N ALA A 217 -9.49 5.59 -20.92
CA ALA A 217 -8.79 4.72 -21.88
C ALA A 217 -8.70 3.26 -21.41
N VAL A 218 -9.21 2.95 -20.22
CA VAL A 218 -9.19 1.60 -19.63
C VAL A 218 -10.57 1.11 -19.28
N GLU A 219 -10.71 -0.21 -19.20
CA GLU A 219 -11.96 -0.86 -18.87
C GLU A 219 -12.41 -0.56 -17.42
N PRO A 220 -13.72 -0.45 -17.15
CA PRO A 220 -14.26 -0.14 -15.81
C PRO A 220 -13.73 -1.00 -14.66
N PRO A 221 -13.44 -2.32 -14.83
CA PRO A 221 -12.85 -3.14 -13.77
C PRO A 221 -11.48 -2.64 -13.27
N ILE A 222 -10.72 -1.89 -14.07
CA ILE A 222 -9.44 -1.29 -13.66
C ILE A 222 -9.70 -0.14 -12.67
N LEU A 223 -10.63 0.76 -13.00
CA LEU A 223 -11.03 1.84 -12.10
C LEU A 223 -11.66 1.29 -10.82
N MET A 224 -12.50 0.26 -10.94
CA MET A 224 -13.15 -0.39 -9.81
C MET A 224 -12.13 -0.99 -8.83
N ARG A 225 -10.98 -1.47 -9.34
CA ARG A 225 -9.91 -1.97 -8.48
C ARG A 225 -9.33 -0.86 -7.60
N ILE A 226 -9.01 0.30 -8.18
CA ILE A 226 -8.47 1.46 -7.46
C ILE A 226 -9.48 1.98 -6.45
N LEU A 227 -10.76 2.08 -6.84
CA LEU A 227 -11.85 2.47 -5.95
C LEU A 227 -11.98 1.52 -4.76
N ASN A 228 -12.00 0.20 -5.00
CA ASN A 228 -12.18 -0.76 -3.92
C ASN A 228 -10.98 -0.84 -2.99
N LEU A 229 -9.76 -0.69 -3.50
CA LEU A 229 -8.59 -0.49 -2.63
C LEU A 229 -8.77 0.78 -1.79
N SER A 230 -9.19 1.91 -2.37
CA SER A 230 -9.43 3.13 -1.59
C SER A 230 -10.51 2.94 -0.50
N ARG A 231 -11.53 2.10 -0.76
CA ARG A 231 -12.56 1.75 0.24
C ARG A 231 -12.01 0.91 1.39
N VAL A 232 -11.01 0.04 1.14
CA VAL A 232 -10.34 -0.72 2.19
C VAL A 232 -9.71 0.24 3.22
N ILE A 233 -9.06 1.32 2.79
CA ILE A 233 -8.51 2.33 3.71
C ILE A 233 -9.58 2.92 4.63
N HIS A 234 -10.76 3.19 4.09
CA HIS A 234 -11.85 3.69 4.92
C HIS A 234 -12.26 2.67 5.99
N VAL A 235 -12.33 1.38 5.65
CA VAL A 235 -12.63 0.32 6.63
C VAL A 235 -11.52 0.20 7.68
N LEU A 236 -10.26 0.34 7.27
CA LEU A 236 -9.12 0.20 8.17
C LEU A 236 -8.92 1.40 9.11
N TYR A 237 -9.32 2.60 8.70
CA TYR A 237 -8.92 3.85 9.38
C TYR A 237 -10.08 4.79 9.79
N SER A 238 -11.35 4.40 9.59
CA SER A 238 -12.48 5.30 9.88
C SER A 238 -12.71 5.56 11.37
N ASP A 239 -12.32 4.63 12.24
CA ASP A 239 -12.55 4.64 13.69
C ASP A 239 -11.28 4.39 14.51
N GLY A 240 -10.11 4.56 13.90
CA GLY A 240 -8.81 4.34 14.52
C GLY A 240 -7.91 3.52 13.61
N ASP A 241 -6.70 3.18 14.06
CA ASP A 241 -5.81 2.30 13.30
C ASP A 241 -6.20 0.83 13.50
N ASN A 242 -7.12 0.33 12.68
CA ASN A 242 -7.54 -1.06 12.72
C ASN A 242 -6.60 -2.01 11.99
N TYR A 243 -5.61 -1.48 11.28
CA TYR A 243 -4.62 -2.31 10.61
C TYR A 243 -3.64 -2.90 11.62
N THR A 244 -3.11 -2.05 12.51
CA THR A 244 -2.09 -2.43 13.50
C THR A 244 -2.71 -3.10 14.73
N HIS A 245 -3.90 -2.69 15.15
CA HIS A 245 -4.47 -3.10 16.44
C HIS A 245 -5.41 -4.31 16.31
N SER A 246 -5.01 -5.43 16.94
CA SER A 246 -5.70 -6.73 16.85
C SER A 246 -7.04 -6.84 17.59
N GLY A 247 -7.39 -5.85 18.41
CA GLY A 247 -8.64 -5.77 19.18
C GLY A 247 -9.73 -4.91 18.52
N THR A 248 -9.59 -4.59 17.24
CA THR A 248 -10.44 -3.62 16.55
C THR A 248 -11.63 -4.25 15.82
N LEU A 249 -12.55 -3.39 15.36
CA LEU A 249 -13.74 -3.80 14.59
C LEU A 249 -13.39 -4.60 13.34
N LEU A 250 -12.17 -4.47 12.81
CA LEU A 250 -11.72 -5.26 11.67
C LEU A 250 -11.80 -6.77 11.95
N LYS A 251 -11.49 -7.21 13.18
CA LYS A 251 -11.58 -8.63 13.57
C LYS A 251 -13.02 -9.14 13.50
N ASP A 252 -13.98 -8.31 13.91
CA ASP A 252 -15.41 -8.66 13.84
C ASP A 252 -15.88 -8.73 12.38
N HIS A 253 -15.46 -7.78 11.54
CA HIS A 253 -15.72 -7.81 10.10
C HIS A 253 -15.14 -9.07 9.43
N VAL A 254 -13.90 -9.42 9.74
CA VAL A 254 -13.23 -10.63 9.20
C VAL A 254 -13.94 -11.90 9.66
N THR A 255 -14.30 -11.97 10.94
CA THR A 255 -15.03 -13.12 11.50
C THR A 255 -16.39 -13.29 10.83
N SER A 256 -17.14 -12.20 10.69
CA SER A 256 -18.44 -12.19 10.02
C SER A 256 -18.34 -12.60 8.54
N LEU A 257 -17.31 -12.15 7.82
CA LEU A 257 -17.19 -12.37 6.38
C LEU A 257 -16.59 -13.74 6.01
N LEU A 258 -15.61 -14.24 6.78
CA LEU A 258 -14.80 -15.40 6.39
C LEU A 258 -14.95 -16.62 7.30
N VAL A 259 -15.51 -16.45 8.50
CA VAL A 259 -15.61 -17.53 9.50
C VAL A 259 -17.06 -17.95 9.74
N CYS A 260 -17.96 -16.97 9.92
CA CYS A 260 -19.36 -17.23 10.25
C CYS A 260 -20.23 -17.34 8.98
N PRO A 261 -20.75 -18.52 8.63
CA PRO A 261 -21.67 -18.65 7.51
C PRO A 261 -23.01 -17.96 7.83
N LEU A 262 -23.67 -17.42 6.80
CA LEU A 262 -25.03 -16.90 6.95
C LEU A 262 -26.00 -18.03 7.31
N PRO A 263 -26.92 -17.83 8.26
CA PRO A 263 -27.93 -18.82 8.57
C PRO A 263 -28.81 -19.11 7.34
N VAL A 264 -28.91 -20.37 6.96
CA VAL A 264 -29.85 -20.79 5.90
C VAL A 264 -31.20 -21.08 6.54
N SER A 265 -32.07 -20.08 6.60
CA SER A 265 -33.47 -20.28 7.00
C SER A 265 -34.29 -20.81 5.81
N GLY A 266 -34.60 -22.11 5.80
CA GLY A 266 -35.74 -22.65 5.03
C GLY A 266 -35.47 -23.58 3.84
N LEU A 267 -34.70 -24.66 4.01
CA LEU A 267 -34.96 -25.90 3.26
C LEU A 267 -35.38 -26.97 4.26
N ALA A 268 -36.66 -26.90 4.66
CA ALA A 268 -37.33 -28.06 5.22
C ALA A 268 -37.24 -29.18 4.18
N SER A 269 -36.55 -30.25 4.53
CA SER A 269 -36.62 -31.54 3.86
C SER A 269 -38.06 -32.03 3.92
N GLY A 270 -38.83 -31.73 2.86
CA GLY A 270 -40.07 -32.43 2.56
C GLY A 270 -39.71 -33.83 2.10
N THR A 271 -39.75 -34.77 3.04
CA THR A 271 -39.87 -36.22 2.79
C THR A 271 -41.16 -36.55 2.06
#